data_AF-A0AAD1IUI3-F1
#
_entry.id   AF-A0AAD1IUI3-F1
#
_cell.length_a   1.000
_cell.length_b   1.000
_cell.length_c   1.000
_cell.angle_alpha   90.00
_cell.angle_beta   90.00
_cell.angle_gamma   90.00
#
_symmetry.space_group_name_H-M   'P 1'
#
loop_
_entity.id
_entity.type
_entity.pdbx_description
1 polymer ?
#
loop_
_entity_poly.entity_id
_entity_poly.type
_entity_poly.pdbx_seq_one_letter_code
_entity_poly.pdbx_strand_id
1 'polypeptide(L)'
;MSDPLPPDGASPAQAMAEDPADVVAAAVKAVPGVAGLHGGMFGEVGTYLPGRRITGVRMADGVTEVHVVLQFGSTVRDTAARIRDVVTAAVGGTVDVYVEDVTVGTRDADAGARQ
;
A
#
# COMPACT_ATOMS: atom_id res chain seq x y z
N MET A 1 25.00 31.24 23.55
CA MET A 1 24.34 31.07 22.24
C MET A 1 24.21 29.57 22.06
N SER A 2 23.03 29.04 22.33
CA SER A 2 22.76 27.60 22.33
C SER A 2 22.74 27.09 20.90
N ASP A 3 23.47 26.00 20.69
CA ASP A 3 23.34 25.14 19.53
C ASP A 3 22.06 24.29 19.72
N PRO A 4 21.06 24.33 18.81
CA PRO A 4 19.89 23.47 18.92
C PRO A 4 20.18 22.05 18.39
N LEU A 5 19.89 21.07 19.25
CA LEU A 5 19.87 19.62 18.99
C LEU A 5 18.87 19.28 17.86
N PRO A 6 19.15 18.28 16.99
CA PRO A 6 18.27 17.90 15.89
C PRO A 6 16.86 17.46 16.34
N PRO A 7 15.81 17.70 15.52
CA PRO A 7 14.54 17.02 15.66
C PRO A 7 14.71 15.60 15.14
N ASP A 8 14.40 14.57 15.94
CA ASP A 8 13.81 13.31 15.47
C ASP A 8 13.80 12.28 16.60
N GLY A 9 12.60 11.88 16.97
CA GLY A 9 12.37 10.84 17.95
C GLY A 9 10.88 10.70 18.16
N ALA A 10 10.20 10.00 17.26
CA ALA A 10 8.87 9.49 17.52
C ALA A 10 8.88 8.86 18.92
N SER A 11 7.98 9.33 19.79
CA SER A 11 7.86 8.79 21.14
C SER A 11 7.62 7.28 21.05
N PRO A 12 8.14 6.46 21.98
CA PRO A 12 7.96 4.99 21.94
C PRO A 12 6.49 4.56 21.90
N ALA A 13 5.55 5.43 22.32
CA ALA A 13 4.11 5.23 22.16
C ALA A 13 3.60 5.34 20.71
N GLN A 14 4.26 6.13 19.85
CA GLN A 14 3.95 6.29 18.42
C GLN A 14 4.44 5.10 17.58
N ALA A 15 5.40 4.32 18.08
CA ALA A 15 5.87 3.08 17.45
C ALA A 15 5.01 1.84 17.81
N MET A 16 4.19 1.93 18.86
CA MET A 16 3.27 0.86 19.28
C MET A 16 1.90 0.94 18.60
N ALA A 17 1.50 2.11 18.10
CA ALA A 17 0.34 2.24 17.22
C ALA A 17 0.76 1.88 15.79
N GLU A 18 0.09 0.89 15.19
CA GLU A 18 0.33 0.50 13.80
C GLU A 18 0.14 1.72 12.89
N ASP A 19 1.08 1.94 11.96
CA ASP A 19 1.02 3.11 11.11
C ASP A 19 -0.21 3.04 10.20
N PRO A 20 -1.00 4.12 10.03
CA PRO A 20 -2.16 4.12 9.14
C PRO A 20 -1.86 3.59 7.74
N ALA A 21 -0.66 3.83 7.22
CA ALA A 21 -0.26 3.32 5.92
C ALA A 21 0.01 1.80 5.92
N ASP A 22 0.44 1.20 7.04
CA ASP A 22 0.54 -0.26 7.17
C ASP A 22 -0.86 -0.90 7.21
N VAL A 23 -1.78 -0.30 7.97
CA VAL A 23 -3.17 -0.75 8.07
C VAL A 23 -3.83 -0.76 6.69
N VAL A 24 -3.65 0.33 5.92
CA VAL A 24 -4.14 0.40 4.53
C VAL A 24 -3.47 -0.65 3.65
N ALA A 25 -2.15 -0.80 3.72
CA ALA A 25 -1.45 -1.78 2.91
C ALA A 25 -1.91 -3.22 3.17
N ALA A 26 -2.15 -3.57 4.44
CA ALA A 26 -2.68 -4.86 4.82
C ALA A 26 -4.12 -5.07 4.33
N ALA A 27 -4.99 -4.08 4.52
CA ALA A 27 -6.38 -4.13 4.09
C ALA A 27 -6.52 -4.30 2.57
N VAL A 28 -5.72 -3.57 1.78
CA VAL A 28 -5.74 -3.64 0.32
C VAL A 28 -5.27 -5.01 -0.19
N LYS A 29 -4.19 -5.56 0.38
CA LYS A 29 -3.68 -6.89 0.01
C LYS A 29 -4.66 -8.02 0.34
N ALA A 30 -5.58 -7.80 1.29
CA ALA A 30 -6.62 -8.76 1.63
C ALA A 30 -7.81 -8.76 0.65
N VAL A 31 -7.90 -7.79 -0.27
CA VAL A 31 -8.99 -7.73 -1.25
C VAL A 31 -8.79 -8.81 -2.34
N PRO A 32 -9.76 -9.71 -2.56
CA PRO A 32 -9.68 -10.69 -3.64
C PRO A 32 -9.49 -10.03 -5.00
N GLY A 33 -8.53 -10.54 -5.77
CA GLY A 33 -8.16 -9.99 -7.08
C GLY A 33 -7.02 -8.98 -7.04
N VAL A 34 -6.53 -8.57 -5.86
CA VAL A 34 -5.29 -7.80 -5.71
C VAL A 34 -4.11 -8.77 -5.67
N ALA A 35 -3.14 -8.60 -6.58
CA ALA A 35 -1.90 -9.35 -6.60
C ALA A 35 -0.82 -8.71 -5.71
N GLY A 36 -0.88 -7.39 -5.52
CA GLY A 36 0.04 -6.66 -4.66
C GLY A 36 -0.13 -5.14 -4.75
N LEU A 37 0.72 -4.42 -4.02
CA LEU A 37 0.86 -2.98 -4.11
C LEU A 37 2.03 -2.64 -5.04
N HIS A 38 1.87 -1.60 -5.87
CA HIS A 38 2.87 -1.15 -6.82
C HIS A 38 3.45 0.20 -6.40
N GLY A 39 4.78 0.35 -6.41
CA GLY A 39 5.46 1.58 -5.98
C GLY A 39 5.40 2.77 -6.95
N GLY A 40 4.63 2.65 -8.03
CA GLY A 40 4.75 3.51 -9.21
C GLY A 40 5.99 3.18 -10.05
N MET A 41 6.02 3.68 -11.30
CA MET A 41 7.04 3.37 -12.32
C MET A 41 8.50 3.64 -11.88
N PHE A 42 8.72 4.56 -10.94
CA PHE A 42 10.04 4.93 -10.42
C PHE A 42 10.21 4.67 -8.91
N GLY A 43 9.31 3.90 -8.29
CA GLY A 43 9.30 3.75 -6.82
C GLY A 43 8.98 5.06 -6.10
N GLU A 44 8.26 5.97 -6.77
CA GLU A 44 7.92 7.32 -6.29
C GLU A 44 6.66 7.35 -5.43
N VAL A 45 5.78 6.36 -5.55
CA VAL A 45 4.56 6.24 -4.73
C VAL A 45 4.85 5.47 -3.45
N GLY A 46 4.72 6.14 -2.32
CA GLY A 46 4.90 5.53 -1.02
C GLY A 46 4.90 6.52 0.12
N THR A 47 4.28 6.15 1.23
CA THR A 47 4.30 6.92 2.46
C THR A 47 5.65 6.73 3.13
N TYR A 48 6.34 7.84 3.36
CA TYR A 48 7.59 7.88 4.11
C TYR A 48 7.29 7.98 5.60
N LEU A 49 7.75 7.00 6.35
CA LEU A 49 7.71 6.94 7.80
C LEU A 49 9.12 7.12 8.37
N PRO A 50 9.27 7.49 9.65
CA PRO A 50 10.59 7.54 10.27
C PRO A 50 11.35 6.22 10.11
N GLY A 51 12.40 6.22 9.27
CA GLY A 51 13.27 5.07 9.02
C GLY A 51 12.77 4.01 8.03
N ARG A 52 11.56 4.13 7.44
CA ARG A 52 11.04 3.15 6.47
C ARG A 52 10.04 3.74 5.49
N ARG A 53 9.83 3.07 4.35
CA ARG A 53 8.91 3.48 3.29
C ARG A 53 7.89 2.38 3.01
N ILE A 54 6.62 2.76 2.90
CA ILE A 54 5.55 1.84 2.48
C ILE A 54 5.26 2.08 1.00
N THR A 55 5.60 1.09 0.19
CA THR A 55 5.45 1.15 -1.28
C THR A 55 3.98 1.07 -1.69
N GLY A 56 3.53 1.97 -2.59
CA GLY A 56 2.22 1.90 -3.25
C GLY A 56 1.02 2.46 -2.50
N VAL A 57 1.22 3.01 -1.30
CA VAL A 57 0.22 3.79 -0.57
C VAL A 57 0.79 5.19 -0.37
N ARG A 58 0.03 6.24 -0.70
CA ARG A 58 0.39 7.63 -0.42
C ARG A 58 -0.77 8.31 0.30
N MET A 59 -0.47 8.96 1.42
CA MET A 59 -1.45 9.72 2.20
C MET A 59 -1.05 11.19 2.24
N ALA A 60 -1.86 12.07 1.67
CA ALA A 60 -1.62 13.51 1.67
C ALA A 60 -2.96 14.26 1.63
N ASP A 61 -3.08 15.34 2.40
CA ASP A 61 -4.21 16.28 2.35
C ASP A 61 -5.62 15.64 2.43
N GLY A 62 -5.76 14.54 3.19
CA GLY A 62 -7.03 13.83 3.35
C GLY A 62 -7.42 12.92 2.17
N VAL A 63 -6.51 12.75 1.21
CA VAL A 63 -6.62 11.79 0.11
C VAL A 63 -5.64 10.64 0.35
N THR A 64 -6.15 9.42 0.24
CA THR A 64 -5.35 8.20 0.23
C THR A 64 -5.30 7.65 -1.20
N GLU A 65 -4.11 7.66 -1.78
CA GLU A 65 -3.86 7.05 -3.08
C GLU A 65 -3.31 5.64 -2.89
N VAL A 66 -3.87 4.69 -3.64
CA VAL A 66 -3.50 3.29 -3.58
C VAL A 66 -3.19 2.79 -4.99
N HIS A 67 -1.95 2.35 -5.17
CA HIS A 67 -1.45 1.84 -6.44
C HIS A 67 -1.33 0.32 -6.35
N VAL A 68 -2.08 -0.39 -7.20
CA VAL A 68 -2.25 -1.85 -7.12
C VAL A 68 -1.87 -2.55 -8.41
N VAL A 69 -1.44 -3.80 -8.27
CA VAL A 69 -1.42 -4.79 -9.36
C VAL A 69 -2.61 -5.72 -9.15
N LEU A 70 -3.41 -5.93 -10.19
CA LEU A 70 -4.55 -6.85 -10.13
C LEU A 70 -4.21 -8.22 -10.72
N GLN A 71 -4.93 -9.23 -10.29
CA GLN A 71 -4.89 -10.56 -10.90
C GLN A 71 -5.75 -10.58 -12.17
N PHE A 72 -5.21 -11.15 -13.24
CA PHE A 72 -5.94 -11.37 -14.49
C PHE A 72 -7.22 -12.17 -14.24
N GLY A 73 -8.34 -11.70 -14.82
CA GLY A 73 -9.68 -12.27 -14.60
C GLY A 73 -10.49 -11.58 -13.49
N SER A 74 -9.89 -10.66 -12.73
CA SER A 74 -10.61 -9.83 -11.77
C SER A 74 -11.35 -8.69 -12.47
N THR A 75 -12.58 -8.39 -12.05
CA THR A 75 -13.29 -7.19 -12.54
C THR A 75 -12.63 -5.95 -11.95
N VAL A 76 -11.96 -5.15 -12.79
CA VAL A 76 -11.23 -3.94 -12.37
C VAL A 76 -12.11 -3.00 -11.53
N ARG A 77 -13.31 -2.70 -12.03
CA ARG A 77 -14.20 -1.73 -11.38
C ARG A 77 -14.68 -2.19 -10.00
N ASP A 78 -15.07 -3.45 -9.89
CA ASP A 78 -15.57 -4.02 -8.63
C ASP A 78 -14.45 -4.17 -7.61
N THR A 79 -13.24 -4.55 -8.07
CA THR A 79 -12.06 -4.65 -7.22
C THR A 79 -11.67 -3.26 -6.68
N ALA A 80 -11.64 -2.24 -7.55
CA ALA A 80 -11.36 -0.87 -7.14
C ALA A 80 -12.45 -0.28 -6.22
N ALA A 81 -13.73 -0.67 -6.39
CA ALA A 81 -14.79 -0.28 -5.45
C ALA A 81 -14.55 -0.89 -4.07
N ARG A 82 -14.26 -2.19 -4.00
CA ARG A 82 -13.95 -2.88 -2.73
C ARG A 82 -12.73 -2.29 -2.03
N ILE A 83 -11.67 -1.96 -2.79
CA ILE A 83 -10.48 -1.27 -2.26
C ILE A 83 -10.89 0.06 -1.61
N ARG A 84 -11.70 0.88 -2.30
CA ARG A 84 -12.17 2.15 -1.73
C ARG A 84 -12.96 1.95 -0.44
N ASP A 85 -13.85 0.97 -0.42
CA ASP A 85 -14.66 0.68 0.76
C ASP A 85 -13.80 0.28 1.97
N VAL A 86 -12.86 -0.66 1.80
CA VAL A 86 -12.02 -1.14 2.92
C VAL A 86 -11.04 -0.07 3.40
N VAL A 87 -10.49 0.74 2.50
CA VAL A 87 -9.55 1.81 2.86
C VAL A 87 -10.29 2.96 3.55
N THR A 88 -11.44 3.38 3.02
CA THR A 88 -12.27 4.41 3.66
C THR A 88 -12.72 3.98 5.06
N ALA A 89 -13.05 2.69 5.24
CA ALA A 89 -13.39 2.16 6.56
C ALA A 89 -12.20 2.17 7.54
N ALA A 90 -10.97 2.01 7.04
CA ALA A 90 -9.76 1.98 7.87
C ALA A 90 -9.28 3.37 8.31
N VAL A 91 -9.32 4.36 7.41
CA VAL A 91 -8.67 5.66 7.63
C VAL A 91 -9.53 6.88 7.29
N GLY A 92 -10.72 6.68 6.74
CA GLY A 92 -11.60 7.76 6.27
C GLY A 92 -11.07 8.49 5.03
N GLY A 93 -11.71 9.62 4.70
CA GLY A 93 -11.28 10.49 3.60
C GLY A 93 -11.60 9.98 2.20
N THR A 94 -11.02 10.65 1.20
CA THR A 94 -11.16 10.27 -0.21
C THR A 94 -10.13 9.21 -0.56
N VAL A 95 -10.52 8.21 -1.34
CA VAL A 95 -9.61 7.14 -1.78
C VAL A 95 -9.56 7.08 -3.31
N ASP A 96 -8.37 7.32 -3.85
CA ASP A 96 -8.07 7.19 -5.27
C ASP A 96 -7.32 5.88 -5.52
N VAL A 97 -7.79 5.10 -6.48
CA VAL A 97 -7.24 3.76 -6.79
C VAL A 97 -6.67 3.77 -8.19
N TYR A 98 -5.38 3.45 -8.28
CA TYR A 98 -4.63 3.35 -9.52
C TYR A 98 -4.28 1.89 -9.78
N VAL A 99 -4.71 1.38 -10.94
CA VAL A 99 -4.31 0.05 -11.38
C VAL A 99 -3.12 0.22 -12.30
N GLU A 100 -1.95 -0.16 -11.80
CA GLU A 100 -0.68 0.04 -12.49
C GLU A 100 -0.34 -1.13 -13.42
N ASP A 101 -0.81 -2.34 -13.07
CA ASP A 101 -0.55 -3.54 -13.85
C ASP A 101 -1.60 -4.64 -13.59
N VAL A 102 -1.66 -5.63 -14.49
CA VAL A 102 -2.47 -6.84 -14.37
C VAL A 102 -1.60 -8.06 -14.64
N THR A 103 -1.44 -8.91 -13.64
CA THR A 103 -0.61 -10.12 -13.74
C THR A 103 -1.45 -11.38 -13.83
N VAL A 104 -1.04 -12.30 -14.70
CA VAL A 104 -1.52 -13.68 -14.66
C VAL A 104 -0.71 -14.35 -13.56
N GLY A 105 -1.29 -14.50 -12.37
CA GLY A 105 -0.59 -15.12 -11.24
C GLY A 105 0.11 -16.40 -11.70
N THR A 106 1.39 -16.55 -11.36
CA THR A 106 2.12 -17.78 -11.65
C THR A 106 1.25 -18.91 -11.12
N ARG A 107 0.73 -19.79 -12.00
CA ARG A 107 0.31 -21.10 -11.51
C ARG A 107 1.52 -21.65 -10.75
N ASP A 108 1.33 -22.30 -9.62
CA ASP A 108 2.39 -23.09 -9.00
C ASP A 108 2.98 -24.04 -10.07
N ALA A 109 4.08 -23.61 -10.68
CA ALA A 109 4.87 -24.27 -11.70
C ALA A 109 6.28 -23.71 -11.43
N ASP A 110 7.20 -24.40 -10.76
CA ASP A 110 7.47 -25.83 -10.82
C ASP A 110 7.78 -26.44 -9.43
N ALA A 111 6.86 -27.27 -8.93
CA ALA A 111 7.23 -28.44 -8.15
C ALA A 111 7.60 -29.57 -9.13
N GLY A 112 8.85 -29.55 -9.61
CA GLY A 112 9.53 -30.71 -10.19
C GLY A 112 9.78 -30.69 -11.70
N ALA A 113 11.01 -30.39 -12.11
CA ALA A 113 11.79 -31.19 -13.06
C ALA A 113 13.21 -30.60 -13.31
N ARG A 114 14.23 -31.36 -12.86
CA ARG A 114 15.59 -31.51 -13.41
C ARG A 114 16.36 -30.27 -13.93
N GLN A 115 17.45 -29.93 -13.24
CA GLN A 115 18.83 -30.22 -13.70
C GLN A 115 19.80 -30.22 -12.52
#